data_AF-A0A2V2DWY7-F1
#
_entry.id   AF-A0A2V2DWY7-F1
#
_cell.length_a   1.000
_cell.length_b   1.000
_cell.length_c   1.000
_cell.angle_alpha   90.00
_cell.angle_beta   90.00
_cell.angle_gamma   90.00
#
_symmetry.space_group_name_H-M   'P 1'
#
loop_
_entity.id
_entity.type
_entity.pdbx_description
1 polymer ?
#
loop_
_entity_poly.entity_id
_entity_poly.type
_entity_poly.pdbx_seq_one_letter_code
_entity_poly.pdbx_strand_id
1 'polypeptide(L)'
;MKKTLCIVLVFLLALLTFAPFAGATAEDGTPFDGGDGSKANPFLISTGEQLAAVYDYVNENPAYCFRVTKAIDMSGVDFRPVANKGLPYAGVFDGGRKTISNLTIREDSPGWLTAMFRANEGTIKNVKLVKANIRNTSPSGSLAGGIAGWNFGTIGNCSISGTVYAMGKEGYCIAGGIAAVNVRYIKSCTSSATVKTALRTYSYSGGVAALNSYDKATKKDCKISLCKNKGYVYGGTAGGICGQNEGGYIYQSRNYAKIKASAKAYAGGIAGTNIKNDGKAGRIKGCRNYQKTITAKRKGSIVGYNGTGCRVYKDNKVSKSVKTRKIGYGNRRFA
;
A
#
# COMPACT_ATOMS: atom_id res chain seq x y z
N MET A 1 -32.27 56.42 71.59
CA MET A 1 -33.05 55.47 70.77
C MET A 1 -33.50 56.14 69.48
N LYS A 2 -33.03 55.69 68.30
CA LYS A 2 -33.75 55.76 66.99
C LYS A 2 -32.92 55.20 65.81
N LYS A 3 -33.52 54.23 65.10
CA LYS A 3 -33.52 53.99 63.62
C LYS A 3 -32.37 53.28 62.86
N THR A 4 -32.81 52.65 61.75
CA THR A 4 -32.17 52.34 60.45
C THR A 4 -31.44 50.97 60.34
N LEU A 5 -32.05 49.92 59.74
CA LEU A 5 -32.02 49.47 58.31
C LEU A 5 -30.77 48.59 57.99
N CYS A 6 -30.72 47.62 57.05
CA CYS A 6 -31.62 47.22 55.95
C CYS A 6 -31.39 45.74 55.48
N ILE A 7 -32.20 45.30 54.49
CA ILE A 7 -32.04 44.20 53.49
C ILE A 7 -32.52 42.78 53.88
N VAL A 8 -33.49 42.28 53.08
CA VAL A 8 -33.82 40.86 52.90
C VAL A 8 -33.79 40.57 51.39
N LEU A 9 -33.03 39.54 50.97
CA LEU A 9 -33.00 39.08 49.58
C LEU A 9 -34.24 38.24 49.24
N VAL A 10 -34.90 38.53 48.13
CA VAL A 10 -35.95 37.68 47.54
C VAL A 10 -35.39 37.04 46.27
N PHE A 11 -35.29 35.71 46.25
CA PHE A 11 -34.93 34.96 45.04
C PHE A 11 -36.16 34.79 44.13
N LEU A 12 -36.06 35.27 42.90
CA LEU A 12 -37.09 35.10 41.88
C LEU A 12 -36.87 33.77 41.13
N LEU A 13 -37.85 32.86 41.15
CA LEU A 13 -37.78 31.60 40.39
C LEU A 13 -38.30 31.81 38.97
N ALA A 14 -37.42 31.81 37.98
CA ALA A 14 -37.81 31.86 36.56
C ALA A 14 -38.06 30.44 36.02
N LEU A 15 -39.34 30.08 35.86
CA LEU A 15 -39.78 28.86 35.17
C LEU A 15 -39.55 29.01 33.65
N LEU A 16 -38.35 28.67 33.19
CA LEU A 16 -38.06 28.49 31.78
C LEU A 16 -38.67 27.15 31.31
N THR A 17 -39.80 27.24 30.61
CA THR A 17 -40.38 26.09 29.91
C THR A 17 -39.43 25.62 28.82
N PHE A 18 -38.87 24.43 28.98
CA PHE A 18 -38.11 23.75 27.94
C PHE A 18 -39.02 23.49 26.74
N ALA A 19 -38.94 24.34 25.71
CA ALA A 19 -39.38 23.94 24.39
C ALA A 19 -38.42 22.81 23.94
N PRO A 20 -38.91 21.61 23.58
CA PRO A 20 -38.03 20.62 22.97
C PRO A 20 -37.52 21.23 21.67
N PHE A 21 -36.20 21.41 21.59
CA PHE A 21 -35.54 21.79 20.33
C PHE A 21 -35.93 20.73 19.31
N ALA A 22 -36.74 21.11 18.32
CA ALA A 22 -37.16 20.21 17.27
C ALA A 22 -35.89 19.72 16.58
N GLY A 23 -35.51 18.48 16.84
CA GLY A 23 -34.31 17.89 16.28
C GLY A 23 -34.42 18.00 14.77
N ALA A 24 -33.42 18.64 14.16
CA ALA A 24 -33.21 18.46 12.73
C ALA A 24 -33.03 16.95 12.53
N THR A 25 -34.06 16.31 11.98
CA THR A 25 -34.00 14.91 11.62
C THR A 25 -32.95 14.80 10.52
N ALA A 26 -31.75 14.35 10.90
CA ALA A 26 -30.78 13.88 9.93
C ALA A 26 -31.49 12.80 9.11
N GLU A 27 -31.52 12.94 7.78
CA GLU A 27 -31.97 11.83 6.95
C GLU A 27 -31.05 10.64 7.23
N ASP A 28 -31.65 9.48 7.51
CA ASP A 28 -30.98 8.22 7.86
C ASP A 28 -30.35 7.58 6.61
N GLY A 29 -29.43 8.33 6.00
CA GLY A 29 -28.84 8.07 4.70
C GLY A 29 -27.33 8.13 4.77
N THR A 30 -26.69 6.99 4.53
CA THR A 30 -25.25 6.97 4.20
C THR A 30 -25.03 7.67 2.85
N PRO A 31 -23.86 8.25 2.55
CA PRO A 31 -23.62 8.91 1.27
C PRO A 31 -23.58 7.93 0.07
N PHE A 32 -23.59 6.62 0.34
CA PHE A 32 -23.48 5.53 -0.64
C PHE A 32 -24.81 5.22 -1.33
N ASP A 33 -24.77 4.57 -2.50
CA ASP A 33 -25.97 4.16 -3.27
C ASP A 33 -26.76 3.00 -2.60
N GLY A 34 -26.61 2.80 -1.29
CA GLY A 34 -27.16 1.69 -0.51
C GLY A 34 -26.11 0.71 0.01
N GLY A 35 -26.58 -0.31 0.73
CA GLY A 35 -25.77 -1.23 1.54
C GLY A 35 -25.77 -0.83 3.02
N ASP A 36 -25.43 -1.77 3.89
CA ASP A 36 -25.29 -1.59 5.35
C ASP A 36 -23.82 -1.74 5.82
N GLY A 37 -22.89 -1.83 4.86
CA GLY A 37 -21.47 -2.02 5.12
C GLY A 37 -21.10 -3.44 5.56
N SER A 38 -22.06 -4.35 5.74
CA SER A 38 -21.76 -5.76 6.02
C SER A 38 -21.11 -6.45 4.81
N LYS A 39 -20.53 -7.62 5.07
CA LYS A 39 -19.96 -8.48 4.01
C LYS A 39 -21.02 -9.01 3.03
N ALA A 40 -22.28 -9.13 3.48
CA ALA A 40 -23.39 -9.59 2.66
C ALA A 40 -23.97 -8.45 1.80
N ASN A 41 -24.04 -7.24 2.36
CA ASN A 41 -24.66 -6.07 1.78
C ASN A 41 -23.71 -4.84 1.85
N PRO A 42 -22.59 -4.87 1.09
CA PRO A 42 -21.56 -3.85 1.17
C PRO A 42 -22.03 -2.49 0.64
N PHE A 43 -21.51 -1.40 1.20
CA PHE A 43 -21.77 -0.04 0.73
C PHE A 43 -21.41 0.13 -0.75
N LEU A 44 -22.31 0.75 -1.51
CA LEU A 44 -22.22 0.87 -2.96
C LEU A 44 -21.67 2.23 -3.39
N ILE A 45 -20.57 2.21 -4.15
CA ILE A 45 -19.84 3.42 -4.57
C ILE A 45 -19.97 3.60 -6.08
N SER A 46 -20.54 4.71 -6.54
CA SER A 46 -20.58 5.10 -7.94
C SER A 46 -20.01 6.48 -8.27
N THR A 47 -19.74 7.35 -7.28
CA THR A 47 -19.09 8.66 -7.48
C THR A 47 -17.71 8.78 -6.82
N GLY A 48 -16.99 9.88 -7.09
CA GLY A 48 -15.69 10.15 -6.48
C GLY A 48 -15.79 10.58 -5.03
N GLU A 49 -16.83 11.34 -4.69
CA GLU A 49 -17.16 11.84 -3.36
C GLU A 49 -17.49 10.67 -2.42
N GLN A 50 -18.29 9.71 -2.91
CA GLN A 50 -18.54 8.45 -2.21
C GLN A 50 -17.25 7.66 -1.97
N LEU A 51 -16.34 7.64 -2.96
CA LEU A 51 -15.05 6.96 -2.78
C LEU A 51 -14.15 7.67 -1.77
N ALA A 52 -14.22 9.00 -1.66
CA ALA A 52 -13.52 9.76 -0.63
C ALA A 52 -14.12 9.51 0.77
N ALA A 53 -15.44 9.44 0.89
CA ALA A 53 -16.17 9.18 2.15
C ALA A 53 -15.83 7.81 2.80
N VAL A 54 -15.28 6.86 2.04
CA VAL A 54 -14.74 5.58 2.58
C VAL A 54 -13.72 5.81 3.70
N TYR A 55 -12.98 6.92 3.67
CA TYR A 55 -12.01 7.24 4.71
C TYR A 55 -12.67 7.34 6.09
N ASP A 56 -13.77 8.09 6.23
CA ASP A 56 -14.42 8.35 7.52
C ASP A 56 -15.15 7.10 8.02
N TYR A 57 -15.91 6.41 7.15
CA TYR A 57 -16.57 5.14 7.48
C TYR A 57 -15.59 4.05 7.94
N VAL A 58 -14.37 3.99 7.37
CA VAL A 58 -13.34 3.03 7.82
C VAL A 58 -12.72 3.43 9.16
N ASN A 59 -12.75 4.70 9.55
CA ASN A 59 -12.32 5.13 10.89
C ASN A 59 -13.38 4.81 11.96
N GLU A 60 -14.67 4.83 11.61
CA GLU A 60 -15.77 4.38 12.47
C GLU A 60 -15.74 2.86 12.65
N ASN A 61 -15.63 2.11 11.55
CA ASN A 61 -15.56 0.66 11.58
C ASN A 61 -14.65 0.12 10.45
N PRO A 62 -13.43 -0.37 10.77
CA PRO A 62 -12.49 -0.87 9.78
C PRO A 62 -12.95 -2.15 9.07
N ALA A 63 -13.99 -2.83 9.58
CA ALA A 63 -14.57 -4.04 8.98
C ALA A 63 -15.61 -3.76 7.89
N TYR A 64 -16.07 -2.50 7.71
CA TYR A 64 -17.05 -2.16 6.67
C TYR A 64 -16.56 -2.57 5.27
N CYS A 65 -17.48 -3.13 4.50
CA CYS A 65 -17.26 -3.65 3.17
C CYS A 65 -17.85 -2.71 2.12
N PHE A 66 -17.14 -2.54 1.02
CA PHE A 66 -17.47 -1.58 -0.03
C PHE A 66 -17.38 -2.23 -1.41
N ARG A 67 -18.25 -1.82 -2.33
CA ARG A 67 -18.24 -2.27 -3.72
C ARG A 67 -18.43 -1.10 -4.69
N VAL A 68 -17.47 -0.95 -5.59
CA VAL A 68 -17.57 0.03 -6.69
C VAL A 68 -18.48 -0.51 -7.80
N THR A 69 -19.52 0.25 -8.16
CA THR A 69 -20.59 -0.17 -9.09
C THR A 69 -20.47 0.49 -10.47
N LYS A 70 -19.96 1.72 -10.56
CA LYS A 70 -19.70 2.46 -11.82
C LYS A 70 -18.21 2.79 -11.98
N ALA A 71 -17.82 3.27 -13.15
CA ALA A 71 -16.49 3.86 -13.31
C ALA A 71 -16.47 5.23 -12.64
N ILE A 72 -15.38 5.55 -11.95
CA ILE A 72 -15.22 6.77 -11.15
C ILE A 72 -14.04 7.56 -11.71
N ASP A 73 -14.20 8.87 -11.86
CA ASP A 73 -13.08 9.78 -12.08
C ASP A 73 -12.80 10.59 -10.82
N MET A 74 -11.53 10.68 -10.43
CA MET A 74 -11.09 11.39 -9.22
C MET A 74 -10.47 12.76 -9.55
N SER A 75 -10.76 13.30 -10.73
CA SER A 75 -10.28 14.63 -11.14
C SER A 75 -10.94 15.70 -10.28
N GLY A 76 -10.15 16.44 -9.50
CA GLY A 76 -10.65 17.51 -8.61
C GLY A 76 -11.21 17.02 -7.26
N VAL A 77 -11.34 15.70 -7.06
CA VAL A 77 -11.80 15.12 -5.79
C VAL A 77 -10.62 15.00 -4.84
N ASP A 78 -10.70 15.61 -3.66
CA ASP A 78 -9.71 15.36 -2.60
C ASP A 78 -9.88 13.94 -2.04
N PHE A 79 -8.78 13.20 -1.92
CA PHE A 79 -8.81 11.81 -1.51
C PHE A 79 -7.84 11.54 -0.37
N ARG A 80 -8.41 11.29 0.81
CA ARG A 80 -7.67 10.88 2.01
C ARG A 80 -7.41 9.36 1.93
N PRO A 81 -6.14 8.90 1.98
CA PRO A 81 -5.81 7.48 2.02
C PRO A 81 -6.57 6.72 3.09
N VAL A 82 -7.31 5.69 2.67
CA VAL A 82 -8.15 4.84 3.54
C VAL A 82 -7.29 4.14 4.59
N ALA A 83 -7.83 3.94 5.80
CA ALA A 83 -7.14 3.50 7.00
C ALA A 83 -6.13 4.52 7.55
N ASN A 84 -6.21 4.80 8.86
CA ASN A 84 -5.37 5.78 9.54
C ASN A 84 -4.18 5.11 10.26
N LYS A 85 -3.43 5.88 11.06
CA LYS A 85 -2.34 5.35 11.89
C LYS A 85 -2.92 4.58 13.09
N GLY A 86 -2.92 3.26 13.00
CA GLY A 86 -3.31 2.35 14.09
C GLY A 86 -4.58 1.54 13.81
N LEU A 87 -5.39 1.94 12.83
CA LEU A 87 -6.53 1.16 12.34
C LEU A 87 -6.34 0.73 10.87
N PRO A 88 -5.69 -0.44 10.61
CA PRO A 88 -5.66 -1.05 9.29
C PRO A 88 -7.06 -1.39 8.77
N TYR A 89 -7.27 -1.29 7.46
CA TYR A 89 -8.53 -1.70 6.85
C TYR A 89 -8.72 -3.23 6.95
N ALA A 90 -9.81 -3.69 7.57
CA ALA A 90 -10.07 -5.10 7.86
C ALA A 90 -11.20 -5.72 7.00
N GLY A 91 -12.03 -4.89 6.38
CA GLY A 91 -13.18 -5.31 5.57
C GLY A 91 -12.84 -5.88 4.17
N VAL A 92 -13.83 -5.87 3.29
CA VAL A 92 -13.69 -6.24 1.88
C VAL A 92 -13.99 -5.05 0.97
N PHE A 93 -12.97 -4.59 0.24
CA PHE A 93 -13.13 -3.59 -0.83
C PHE A 93 -13.11 -4.29 -2.19
N ASP A 94 -14.25 -4.34 -2.87
CA ASP A 94 -14.36 -4.86 -4.23
C ASP A 94 -14.49 -3.71 -5.24
N GLY A 95 -13.43 -3.47 -6.02
CA GLY A 95 -13.44 -2.48 -7.09
C GLY A 95 -14.38 -2.81 -8.27
N GLY A 96 -15.13 -3.92 -8.22
CA GLY A 96 -16.18 -4.26 -9.19
C GLY A 96 -15.67 -4.46 -10.63
N ARG A 97 -14.34 -4.56 -10.80
CA ARG A 97 -13.62 -4.46 -12.09
C ARG A 97 -13.84 -3.13 -12.82
N LYS A 98 -14.40 -2.13 -12.14
CA LYS A 98 -14.63 -0.77 -12.67
C LYS A 98 -13.31 0.01 -12.66
N THR A 99 -13.24 1.02 -13.53
CA THR A 99 -12.07 1.91 -13.58
C THR A 99 -12.22 3.00 -12.52
N ILE A 100 -11.16 3.27 -11.78
CA ILE A 100 -11.00 4.49 -10.97
C ILE A 100 -9.87 5.28 -11.64
N SER A 101 -10.18 6.42 -12.26
CA SER A 101 -9.21 7.22 -13.01
C SER A 101 -8.70 8.44 -12.24
N ASN A 102 -7.52 8.91 -12.63
CA ASN A 102 -6.90 10.18 -12.24
C ASN A 102 -6.65 10.40 -10.72
N LEU A 103 -6.83 9.36 -9.91
CA LEU A 103 -6.56 9.34 -8.46
C LEU A 103 -5.17 9.90 -8.15
N THR A 104 -5.14 11.06 -7.49
CA THR A 104 -3.92 11.76 -7.11
C THR A 104 -3.81 11.76 -5.59
N ILE A 105 -2.67 11.30 -5.07
CA ILE A 105 -2.37 11.30 -3.64
C ILE A 105 -0.95 11.84 -3.45
N ARG A 106 -0.81 12.90 -2.67
CA ARG A 106 0.46 13.60 -2.45
C ARG A 106 0.67 13.78 -0.95
N GLU A 107 1.86 13.41 -0.49
CA GLU A 107 2.22 13.44 0.93
C GLU A 107 3.66 13.95 1.04
N ASP A 108 3.81 15.23 1.36
CA ASP A 108 5.09 15.94 1.27
C ASP A 108 5.77 16.14 2.65
N SER A 109 5.00 16.26 3.74
CA SER A 109 5.42 16.14 5.15
C SER A 109 4.18 16.23 6.07
N PRO A 110 4.09 15.56 7.24
CA PRO A 110 5.05 14.62 7.84
C PRO A 110 4.78 13.15 7.49
N GLY A 111 3.76 12.84 6.69
CA GLY A 111 3.38 11.46 6.40
C GLY A 111 4.49 10.69 5.67
N TRP A 112 5.03 9.66 6.34
CA TRP A 112 6.09 8.80 5.81
C TRP A 112 5.57 7.74 4.80
N LEU A 113 4.26 7.65 4.60
CA LEU A 113 3.62 6.62 3.78
C LEU A 113 2.39 7.14 3.05
N THR A 114 2.23 6.77 1.78
CA THR A 114 1.01 7.05 0.99
C THR A 114 0.61 5.89 0.07
N ALA A 115 -0.70 5.71 -0.14
CA ALA A 115 -1.33 4.74 -1.04
C ALA A 115 -2.85 4.97 -1.05
N MET A 116 -3.61 4.24 -1.89
CA MET A 116 -5.08 4.24 -1.78
C MET A 116 -5.56 3.77 -0.39
N PHE A 117 -4.90 2.74 0.17
CA PHE A 117 -5.07 2.28 1.55
C PHE A 117 -3.73 2.38 2.29
N ARG A 118 -3.62 3.11 3.42
CA ARG A 118 -2.34 3.18 4.16
C ARG A 118 -1.92 1.81 4.70
N ALA A 119 -2.87 1.06 5.26
CA ALA A 119 -2.67 -0.31 5.70
C ALA A 119 -3.92 -1.18 5.42
N ASN A 120 -3.69 -2.43 5.00
CA ASN A 120 -4.74 -3.43 4.75
C ASN A 120 -4.44 -4.74 5.50
N GLU A 121 -5.36 -5.16 6.35
CA GLU A 121 -5.45 -6.51 6.94
C GLU A 121 -6.55 -7.36 6.29
N GLY A 122 -7.55 -6.70 5.70
CA GLY A 122 -8.68 -7.30 4.99
C GLY A 122 -8.38 -7.73 3.56
N THR A 123 -9.39 -7.64 2.70
CA THR A 123 -9.31 -8.05 1.29
C THR A 123 -9.63 -6.91 0.34
N ILE A 124 -8.63 -6.47 -0.43
CA ILE A 124 -8.82 -5.54 -1.55
C ILE A 124 -8.78 -6.34 -2.85
N LYS A 125 -9.85 -6.29 -3.65
CA LYS A 125 -9.95 -7.06 -4.89
C LYS A 125 -10.52 -6.26 -6.06
N ASN A 126 -10.16 -6.69 -7.28
CA ASN A 126 -10.71 -6.20 -8.55
C ASN A 126 -10.59 -4.68 -8.79
N VAL A 127 -9.71 -3.97 -8.08
CA VAL A 127 -9.46 -2.53 -8.25
C VAL A 127 -8.65 -2.27 -9.51
N LYS A 128 -9.06 -1.31 -10.34
CA LYS A 128 -8.36 -0.90 -11.56
C LYS A 128 -8.10 0.61 -11.53
N LEU A 129 -6.94 1.00 -11.00
CA LEU A 129 -6.48 2.38 -11.01
C LEU A 129 -5.89 2.74 -12.38
N VAL A 130 -6.34 3.84 -12.98
CA VAL A 130 -5.87 4.33 -14.29
C VAL A 130 -5.37 5.76 -14.16
N LYS A 131 -4.17 6.04 -14.71
CA LYS A 131 -3.52 7.37 -14.59
C LYS A 131 -3.34 7.85 -13.14
N ALA A 132 -3.19 6.93 -12.18
CA ALA A 132 -2.99 7.30 -10.79
C ALA A 132 -1.63 7.99 -10.57
N ASN A 133 -1.58 8.96 -9.68
CA ASN A 133 -0.38 9.71 -9.33
C ASN A 133 -0.17 9.72 -7.82
N ILE A 134 0.66 8.80 -7.34
CA ILE A 134 0.86 8.55 -5.92
C ILE A 134 2.30 8.93 -5.56
N ARG A 135 2.47 10.01 -4.79
CA ARG A 135 3.76 10.65 -4.49
C ARG A 135 3.96 10.84 -3.00
N ASN A 136 5.09 10.33 -2.48
CA ASN A 136 5.61 10.70 -1.17
C ASN A 136 6.98 11.37 -1.30
N THR A 137 7.17 12.51 -0.65
CA THR A 137 8.47 13.20 -0.56
C THR A 137 8.89 13.57 0.87
N SER A 138 8.29 12.94 1.88
CA SER A 138 8.61 13.17 3.30
C SER A 138 10.11 13.03 3.57
N PRO A 139 10.75 14.00 4.25
CA PRO A 139 12.20 14.08 4.34
C PRO A 139 12.80 12.93 5.15
N SER A 140 12.16 12.48 6.24
CA SER A 140 12.67 11.46 7.16
C SER A 140 12.51 10.01 6.67
N GLY A 141 11.74 9.80 5.62
CA GLY A 141 11.49 8.50 5.02
C GLY A 141 10.20 8.51 4.21
N SER A 142 10.20 7.82 3.07
CA SER A 142 9.09 7.87 2.11
C SER A 142 8.71 6.47 1.63
N LEU A 143 7.44 6.11 1.82
CA LEU A 143 6.81 4.88 1.33
C LEU A 143 5.67 5.25 0.37
N ALA A 144 5.59 4.60 -0.78
CA ALA A 144 4.51 4.77 -1.74
C ALA A 144 4.04 3.42 -2.29
N GLY A 145 2.75 3.13 -2.15
CA GLY A 145 2.11 1.94 -2.72
C GLY A 145 0.96 2.31 -3.63
N GLY A 146 0.76 1.59 -4.73
CA GLY A 146 -0.37 1.89 -5.63
C GLY A 146 -1.73 1.61 -5.00
N ILE A 147 -1.91 0.40 -4.45
CA ILE A 147 -3.14 -0.02 -3.78
C ILE A 147 -2.99 0.08 -2.26
N ALA A 148 -1.90 -0.44 -1.69
CA ALA A 148 -1.69 -0.44 -0.25
C ALA A 148 -0.30 0.07 0.15
N GLY A 149 -0.17 0.79 1.26
CA GLY A 149 1.13 1.07 1.86
C GLY A 149 1.71 -0.22 2.44
N TRP A 150 1.10 -0.70 3.53
CA TRP A 150 1.34 -2.03 4.09
C TRP A 150 0.20 -2.98 3.74
N ASN A 151 0.55 -4.19 3.29
CA ASN A 151 -0.40 -5.28 3.11
C ASN A 151 -0.14 -6.44 4.09
N PHE A 152 -0.90 -6.45 5.18
CA PHE A 152 -1.07 -7.52 6.14
C PHE A 152 -2.23 -8.46 5.80
N GLY A 153 -2.95 -8.21 4.69
CA GLY A 153 -4.11 -8.96 4.22
C GLY A 153 -3.93 -9.53 2.80
N THR A 154 -4.99 -9.52 2.01
CA THR A 154 -4.98 -10.00 0.62
C THR A 154 -5.28 -8.90 -0.39
N ILE A 155 -4.40 -8.72 -1.38
CA ILE A 155 -4.67 -7.93 -2.59
C ILE A 155 -4.80 -8.88 -3.78
N GLY A 156 -5.94 -8.86 -4.47
CA GLY A 156 -6.28 -9.86 -5.50
C GLY A 156 -6.87 -9.27 -6.78
N ASN A 157 -6.33 -9.64 -7.95
CA ASN A 157 -6.82 -9.20 -9.27
C ASN A 157 -6.81 -7.67 -9.47
N CYS A 158 -5.97 -6.92 -8.74
CA CYS A 158 -5.90 -5.46 -8.85
C CYS A 158 -4.92 -5.02 -9.94
N SER A 159 -5.09 -3.82 -10.47
CA SER A 159 -4.16 -3.23 -11.44
C SER A 159 -4.01 -1.72 -11.30
N ILE A 160 -2.86 -1.21 -11.75
CA ILE A 160 -2.53 0.21 -11.75
C ILE A 160 -1.85 0.63 -13.06
N SER A 161 -2.09 1.86 -13.50
CA SER A 161 -1.24 2.61 -14.42
C SER A 161 -1.06 4.05 -13.92
N GLY A 162 -0.03 4.75 -14.42
CA GLY A 162 0.37 6.07 -13.94
C GLY A 162 1.74 6.06 -13.27
N THR A 163 1.89 6.70 -12.11
CA THR A 163 3.17 6.83 -11.38
C THR A 163 3.01 6.53 -9.89
N VAL A 164 3.95 5.77 -9.34
CA VAL A 164 4.12 5.57 -7.88
C VAL A 164 5.55 5.97 -7.50
N TYR A 165 5.70 6.95 -6.61
CA TYR A 165 6.95 7.66 -6.39
C TYR A 165 7.20 7.88 -4.89
N ALA A 166 8.39 7.51 -4.41
CA ALA A 166 8.86 7.79 -3.06
C ALA A 166 10.30 8.31 -3.08
N MET A 167 10.51 9.61 -2.86
CA MET A 167 11.85 10.23 -2.88
C MET A 167 12.04 11.30 -1.80
N GLY A 168 11.90 10.90 -0.54
CA GLY A 168 12.38 11.68 0.61
C GLY A 168 13.88 12.02 0.50
N LYS A 169 14.28 13.14 1.08
CA LYS A 169 15.69 13.61 1.05
C LYS A 169 16.60 12.72 1.90
N GLU A 170 16.12 12.28 3.06
CA GLU A 170 16.82 11.48 4.05
C GLU A 170 16.08 10.15 4.25
N GLY A 171 16.64 9.24 5.05
CA GLY A 171 16.03 7.94 5.33
C GLY A 171 15.74 7.06 4.10
N TYR A 172 14.76 6.16 4.27
CA TYR A 172 14.37 5.13 3.29
C TYR A 172 13.49 5.69 2.17
N CYS A 173 13.56 5.09 0.99
CA CYS A 173 12.67 5.40 -0.15
C CYS A 173 12.13 4.10 -0.75
N ILE A 174 10.87 3.78 -0.52
CA ILE A 174 10.27 2.47 -0.77
C ILE A 174 9.03 2.66 -1.65
N ALA A 175 9.08 2.24 -2.93
CA ALA A 175 7.94 2.37 -3.84
C ALA A 175 7.59 1.05 -4.53
N GLY A 176 6.32 0.65 -4.44
CA GLY A 176 5.81 -0.55 -5.07
C GLY A 176 4.52 -0.31 -5.84
N GLY A 177 4.44 -0.82 -7.08
CA GLY A 177 3.31 -0.56 -7.96
C GLY A 177 1.95 -1.02 -7.40
N ILE A 178 1.91 -2.11 -6.62
CA ILE A 178 0.70 -2.57 -5.92
C ILE A 178 0.80 -2.29 -4.41
N ALA A 179 1.93 -2.60 -3.77
CA ALA A 179 2.13 -2.27 -2.37
C ALA A 179 3.55 -1.80 -2.02
N ALA A 180 3.73 -0.87 -1.09
CA ALA A 180 5.09 -0.52 -0.64
C ALA A 180 5.72 -1.72 0.09
N VAL A 181 5.00 -2.28 1.07
CA VAL A 181 5.42 -3.43 1.86
C VAL A 181 4.33 -4.51 1.82
N ASN A 182 4.68 -5.70 1.32
CA ASN A 182 3.83 -6.88 1.42
C ASN A 182 4.31 -7.82 2.53
N VAL A 183 3.43 -8.07 3.50
CA VAL A 183 3.62 -8.97 4.63
C VAL A 183 2.77 -10.25 4.47
N ARG A 184 1.76 -10.24 3.59
CA ARG A 184 0.92 -11.41 3.27
C ARG A 184 0.78 -11.65 1.77
N TYR A 185 -0.40 -11.50 1.18
CA TYR A 185 -0.73 -12.06 -0.14
C TYR A 185 -1.01 -10.98 -1.19
N ILE A 186 -0.25 -10.99 -2.28
CA ILE A 186 -0.61 -10.30 -3.53
C ILE A 186 -0.76 -11.35 -4.63
N LYS A 187 -1.94 -11.45 -5.24
CA LYS A 187 -2.25 -12.47 -6.25
C LYS A 187 -2.87 -11.88 -7.52
N SER A 188 -2.37 -12.30 -8.68
CA SER A 188 -2.92 -11.97 -10.00
C SER A 188 -2.97 -10.47 -10.33
N CYS A 189 -2.16 -9.65 -9.67
CA CYS A 189 -2.14 -8.20 -9.87
C CYS A 189 -1.24 -7.78 -11.04
N THR A 190 -1.57 -6.67 -11.70
CA THR A 190 -0.77 -6.11 -12.81
C THR A 190 -0.42 -4.64 -12.59
N SER A 191 0.86 -4.33 -12.50
CA SER A 191 1.33 -2.93 -12.57
C SER A 191 1.76 -2.59 -13.98
N SER A 192 1.27 -1.46 -14.48
CA SER A 192 1.81 -0.74 -15.63
C SER A 192 2.29 0.66 -15.23
N ALA A 193 2.40 0.95 -13.93
CA ALA A 193 2.82 2.24 -13.42
C ALA A 193 4.35 2.39 -13.44
N THR A 194 4.82 3.61 -13.67
CA THR A 194 6.22 3.95 -13.46
C THR A 194 6.50 4.03 -11.95
N VAL A 195 7.35 3.15 -11.45
CA VAL A 195 7.72 3.05 -10.03
C VAL A 195 9.11 3.67 -9.83
N LYS A 196 9.20 4.71 -8.99
CA LYS A 196 10.43 5.50 -8.80
C LYS A 196 10.80 5.66 -7.32
N THR A 197 12.06 5.39 -6.98
CA THR A 197 12.69 5.80 -5.71
C THR A 197 14.05 6.47 -5.92
N ALA A 198 14.61 7.04 -4.84
CA ALA A 198 15.92 7.68 -4.87
C ALA A 198 17.03 6.69 -5.24
N LEU A 199 18.07 7.14 -5.96
CA LEU A 199 19.20 6.31 -6.39
C LEU A 199 20.26 6.09 -5.29
N ARG A 200 19.86 5.91 -4.03
CA ARG A 200 20.78 5.70 -2.90
C ARG A 200 20.59 4.34 -2.22
N THR A 201 21.49 4.00 -1.30
CA THR A 201 21.34 2.84 -0.41
C THR A 201 20.03 2.94 0.37
N TYR A 202 19.48 1.80 0.81
CA TYR A 202 18.21 1.75 1.56
C TYR A 202 16.97 2.28 0.81
N SER A 203 17.08 2.47 -0.50
CA SER A 203 15.95 2.75 -1.39
C SER A 203 15.58 1.49 -2.17
N TYR A 204 14.30 1.11 -2.20
CA TYR A 204 13.81 -0.13 -2.79
C TYR A 204 12.63 0.15 -3.74
N SER A 205 12.71 -0.37 -4.96
CA SER A 205 11.69 -0.18 -6.00
C SER A 205 11.25 -1.53 -6.56
N GLY A 206 9.94 -1.75 -6.66
CA GLY A 206 9.39 -3.00 -7.16
C GLY A 206 8.16 -2.80 -8.04
N GLY A 207 8.12 -3.43 -9.20
CA GLY A 207 6.96 -3.31 -10.09
C GLY A 207 5.64 -3.73 -9.45
N VAL A 208 5.65 -4.71 -8.52
CA VAL A 208 4.50 -5.13 -7.73
C VAL A 208 4.62 -4.71 -6.27
N ALA A 209 5.75 -5.00 -5.60
CA ALA A 209 5.98 -4.49 -4.25
C ALA A 209 7.45 -4.15 -3.98
N ALA A 210 7.76 -3.08 -3.27
CA ALA A 210 9.17 -2.79 -2.93
C ALA A 210 9.74 -3.86 -1.99
N LEU A 211 9.03 -4.16 -0.90
CA LEU A 211 9.39 -5.23 0.03
C LEU A 211 8.36 -6.38 -0.01
N ASN A 212 8.84 -7.62 0.02
CA ASN A 212 8.03 -8.82 0.26
C ASN A 212 8.66 -9.59 1.43
N SER A 213 8.20 -9.31 2.65
CA SER A 213 8.86 -9.73 3.88
C SER A 213 8.02 -10.70 4.69
N TYR A 214 8.64 -11.78 5.16
CA TYR A 214 8.03 -12.74 6.10
C TYR A 214 7.74 -12.05 7.43
N ASP A 215 6.56 -12.29 8.00
CA ASP A 215 6.21 -11.73 9.31
C ASP A 215 6.85 -12.56 10.42
N LYS A 216 7.93 -12.05 11.01
CA LYS A 216 8.58 -12.68 12.18
C LYS A 216 7.72 -12.62 13.45
N ALA A 217 6.89 -11.59 13.62
CA ALA A 217 6.12 -11.40 14.84
C ALA A 217 4.93 -12.38 14.87
N THR A 218 4.25 -12.54 13.73
CA THR A 218 3.09 -13.43 13.62
C THR A 218 3.39 -14.78 12.95
N LYS A 219 4.68 -15.03 12.62
CA LYS A 219 5.22 -16.23 11.94
C LYS A 219 4.52 -16.58 10.61
N LYS A 220 3.95 -15.59 9.93
CA LYS A 220 3.11 -15.78 8.74
C LYS A 220 3.89 -15.56 7.44
N ASP A 221 3.68 -16.47 6.49
CA ASP A 221 4.28 -16.42 5.16
C ASP A 221 3.69 -15.32 4.27
N CYS A 222 4.57 -14.67 3.50
CA CYS A 222 4.19 -13.71 2.47
C CYS A 222 4.45 -14.26 1.05
N LYS A 223 3.59 -13.92 0.11
CA LYS A 223 3.64 -14.42 -1.27
C LYS A 223 3.15 -13.40 -2.29
N ILE A 224 3.94 -13.19 -3.33
CA ILE A 224 3.54 -12.49 -4.56
C ILE A 224 3.40 -13.54 -5.67
N SER A 225 2.18 -13.82 -6.12
CA SER A 225 1.92 -14.85 -7.13
C SER A 225 1.13 -14.40 -8.34
N LEU A 226 1.44 -14.97 -9.51
CA LEU A 226 0.75 -14.73 -10.78
C LEU A 226 0.75 -13.25 -11.23
N CYS A 227 1.60 -12.41 -10.64
CA CYS A 227 1.60 -10.98 -10.88
C CYS A 227 2.41 -10.61 -12.12
N LYS A 228 2.07 -9.48 -12.74
CA LYS A 228 2.74 -8.96 -13.94
C LYS A 228 3.24 -7.53 -13.70
N ASN A 229 4.43 -7.21 -14.19
CA ASN A 229 4.87 -5.83 -14.30
C ASN A 229 5.18 -5.46 -15.75
N LYS A 230 4.59 -4.35 -16.20
CA LYS A 230 4.80 -3.70 -17.49
C LYS A 230 5.36 -2.28 -17.36
N GLY A 231 5.30 -1.69 -16.16
CA GLY A 231 5.72 -0.31 -15.89
C GLY A 231 7.18 -0.19 -15.44
N TYR A 232 7.84 0.89 -15.86
CA TYR A 232 9.27 1.11 -15.62
C TYR A 232 9.62 1.14 -14.12
N VAL A 233 10.65 0.41 -13.71
CA VAL A 233 11.13 0.38 -12.33
C VAL A 233 12.48 1.08 -12.20
N TYR A 234 12.56 2.08 -11.33
CA TYR A 234 13.72 2.91 -11.08
C TYR A 234 13.93 3.11 -9.58
N GLY A 235 15.16 2.93 -9.07
CA GLY A 235 15.43 3.17 -7.66
C GLY A 235 16.84 2.80 -7.22
N GLY A 236 17.07 2.76 -5.90
CA GLY A 236 18.29 2.24 -5.30
C GLY A 236 18.50 0.78 -5.68
N THR A 237 17.94 -0.15 -4.90
CA THR A 237 17.72 -1.54 -5.30
C THR A 237 16.42 -1.64 -6.09
N ALA A 238 16.41 -2.37 -7.20
CA ALA A 238 15.26 -2.44 -8.10
C ALA A 238 14.96 -3.87 -8.57
N GLY A 239 13.68 -4.25 -8.61
CA GLY A 239 13.30 -5.49 -9.27
C GLY A 239 11.96 -5.44 -9.99
N GLY A 240 11.86 -6.19 -11.07
CA GLY A 240 10.71 -6.15 -11.97
C GLY A 240 9.40 -6.54 -11.29
N ILE A 241 9.44 -7.45 -10.31
CA ILE A 241 8.30 -7.77 -9.45
C ILE A 241 8.51 -7.22 -8.04
N CYS A 242 9.68 -7.44 -7.45
CA CYS A 242 9.97 -7.06 -6.08
C CYS A 242 11.31 -6.34 -5.92
N GLY A 243 11.38 -5.29 -5.10
CA GLY A 243 12.66 -4.66 -4.77
C GLY A 243 13.54 -5.62 -3.95
N GLN A 244 13.03 -6.08 -2.82
CA GLN A 244 13.71 -6.97 -1.88
C GLN A 244 12.73 -8.00 -1.30
N ASN A 245 13.04 -9.29 -1.54
CA ASN A 245 12.28 -10.43 -1.05
C ASN A 245 12.97 -11.04 0.17
N GLU A 246 12.36 -10.98 1.34
CA GLU A 246 12.99 -11.30 2.64
C GLU A 246 12.23 -12.45 3.31
N GLY A 247 12.71 -13.69 3.16
CA GLY A 247 11.97 -14.89 3.60
C GLY A 247 10.68 -15.20 2.80
N GLY A 248 10.19 -14.24 2.02
CA GLY A 248 8.98 -14.35 1.20
C GLY A 248 9.08 -15.25 -0.03
N TYR A 249 7.94 -15.47 -0.68
CA TYR A 249 7.83 -16.31 -1.88
C TYR A 249 7.29 -15.57 -3.11
N ILE A 250 8.11 -15.44 -4.16
CA ILE A 250 7.64 -14.94 -5.47
C ILE A 250 7.39 -16.14 -6.40
N TYR A 251 6.17 -16.25 -6.93
CA TYR A 251 5.71 -17.45 -7.65
C TYR A 251 4.99 -17.13 -8.97
N GLN A 252 5.46 -17.72 -10.08
CA GLN A 252 4.84 -17.59 -11.42
C GLN A 252 4.59 -16.14 -11.92
N SER A 253 5.32 -15.18 -11.36
CA SER A 253 5.20 -13.75 -11.70
C SER A 253 6.11 -13.39 -12.89
N ARG A 254 5.71 -12.38 -13.68
CA ARG A 254 6.34 -12.07 -14.98
C ARG A 254 6.66 -10.58 -15.11
N ASN A 255 7.93 -10.26 -15.42
CA ASN A 255 8.32 -8.89 -15.74
C ASN A 255 8.50 -8.70 -17.25
N TYR A 256 8.00 -7.57 -17.75
CA TYR A 256 8.15 -7.09 -19.12
C TYR A 256 8.82 -5.71 -19.17
N ALA A 257 8.92 -5.02 -18.04
CA ALA A 257 9.35 -3.63 -17.97
C ALA A 257 10.86 -3.45 -17.82
N LYS A 258 11.35 -2.31 -18.32
CA LYS A 258 12.73 -1.83 -18.13
C LYS A 258 13.03 -1.63 -16.63
N ILE A 259 14.28 -1.86 -16.24
CA ILE A 259 14.73 -1.72 -14.83
C ILE A 259 16.04 -0.93 -14.82
N LYS A 260 16.12 0.10 -13.95
CA LYS A 260 17.36 0.84 -13.66
C LYS A 260 17.56 0.95 -12.15
N ALA A 261 18.69 0.47 -11.66
CA ALA A 261 19.10 0.60 -10.26
C ALA A 261 20.26 1.59 -10.12
N SER A 262 20.59 2.01 -8.90
CA SER A 262 21.77 2.83 -8.65
C SER A 262 23.07 2.05 -8.86
N ALA A 263 24.17 2.75 -9.15
CA ALA A 263 25.45 2.12 -9.50
C ALA A 263 26.06 1.25 -8.39
N LYS A 264 25.67 1.45 -7.11
CA LYS A 264 26.16 0.68 -5.95
C LYS A 264 25.20 -0.45 -5.52
N ALA A 265 24.00 -0.52 -6.10
CA ALA A 265 22.90 -1.38 -5.67
C ALA A 265 22.60 -2.53 -6.65
N TYR A 266 21.55 -3.32 -6.35
CA TYR A 266 21.21 -4.55 -7.06
C TYR A 266 19.98 -4.37 -7.96
N ALA A 267 20.04 -4.95 -9.17
CA ALA A 267 18.91 -5.03 -10.10
C ALA A 267 18.61 -6.47 -10.52
N GLY A 268 17.35 -6.89 -10.46
CA GLY A 268 16.96 -8.20 -11.00
C GLY A 268 15.63 -8.20 -11.73
N GLY A 269 15.55 -8.96 -12.82
CA GLY A 269 14.36 -9.04 -13.66
C GLY A 269 13.08 -9.43 -12.89
N ILE A 270 13.20 -10.16 -11.78
CA ILE A 270 12.11 -10.47 -10.85
C ILE A 270 12.34 -9.79 -9.50
N ALA A 271 13.51 -9.96 -8.88
CA ALA A 271 13.81 -9.40 -7.55
C ALA A 271 15.14 -8.65 -7.53
N GLY A 272 15.23 -7.46 -6.95
CA GLY A 272 16.51 -6.79 -6.73
C GLY A 272 17.41 -7.63 -5.84
N THR A 273 16.90 -8.01 -4.67
CA THR A 273 17.52 -8.96 -3.72
C THR A 273 16.56 -10.07 -3.32
N ASN A 274 17.10 -11.26 -3.00
CA ASN A 274 16.37 -12.40 -2.44
C ASN A 274 17.14 -12.93 -1.22
N ILE A 275 16.65 -12.67 -0.02
CA ILE A 275 17.40 -12.78 1.24
C ILE A 275 16.60 -13.53 2.31
N LYS A 276 17.24 -13.86 3.43
CA LYS A 276 16.56 -14.43 4.59
C LYS A 276 15.89 -13.31 5.40
N ASN A 277 14.77 -13.62 6.04
CA ASN A 277 14.28 -12.89 7.21
C ASN A 277 14.03 -13.92 8.31
N ASP A 278 14.54 -13.69 9.52
CA ASP A 278 14.35 -14.55 10.69
C ASP A 278 14.54 -16.06 10.38
N GLY A 279 15.70 -16.41 9.80
CA GLY A 279 16.01 -17.77 9.34
C GLY A 279 15.25 -18.24 8.08
N LYS A 280 14.03 -17.78 7.84
CA LYS A 280 13.18 -18.11 6.68
C LYS A 280 13.88 -17.71 5.38
N ALA A 281 14.01 -18.65 4.45
CA ALA A 281 14.69 -18.45 3.18
C ALA A 281 13.77 -17.86 2.10
N GLY A 282 14.21 -16.75 1.47
CA GLY A 282 13.53 -16.19 0.30
C GLY A 282 13.50 -17.16 -0.89
N ARG A 283 12.32 -17.31 -1.50
CA ARG A 283 12.06 -18.25 -2.61
C ARG A 283 11.57 -17.52 -3.86
N ILE A 284 12.07 -17.91 -5.03
CA ILE A 284 11.57 -17.46 -6.34
C ILE A 284 11.39 -18.68 -7.25
N LYS A 285 10.16 -19.01 -7.67
CA LYS A 285 9.86 -20.19 -8.51
C LYS A 285 8.91 -19.90 -9.67
N GLY A 286 9.25 -20.39 -10.86
CA GLY A 286 8.40 -20.29 -12.06
C GLY A 286 8.26 -18.88 -12.64
N CYS A 287 9.04 -17.91 -12.13
CA CYS A 287 9.01 -16.52 -12.57
C CYS A 287 9.83 -16.33 -13.86
N ARG A 288 9.41 -15.41 -14.73
CA ARG A 288 10.09 -15.11 -16.01
C ARG A 288 10.26 -13.61 -16.22
N ASN A 289 11.47 -13.19 -16.56
CA ASN A 289 11.74 -11.84 -17.04
C ASN A 289 11.88 -11.87 -18.57
N TYR A 290 11.06 -11.10 -19.27
CA TYR A 290 11.08 -10.95 -20.72
C TYR A 290 11.84 -9.71 -21.18
N GLN A 291 12.23 -8.82 -20.25
CA GLN A 291 12.95 -7.60 -20.59
C GLN A 291 14.47 -7.81 -20.62
N LYS A 292 15.12 -7.35 -21.71
CA LYS A 292 16.59 -7.37 -21.85
C LYS A 292 17.25 -6.14 -21.20
N THR A 293 16.58 -4.99 -21.15
CA THR A 293 17.11 -3.76 -20.55
C THR A 293 17.07 -3.77 -19.03
N ILE A 294 18.17 -4.21 -18.40
CA ILE A 294 18.45 -4.03 -16.98
C ILE A 294 19.77 -3.25 -16.83
N THR A 295 19.68 -2.06 -16.23
CA THR A 295 20.81 -1.12 -16.07
C THR A 295 21.21 -1.01 -14.60
N ALA A 296 22.29 -1.70 -14.22
CA ALA A 296 22.95 -1.61 -12.92
C ALA A 296 24.35 -2.25 -12.98
N LYS A 297 25.24 -1.92 -12.02
CA LYS A 297 26.55 -2.58 -11.87
C LYS A 297 26.41 -4.02 -11.36
N ARG A 298 25.43 -4.28 -10.48
CA ARG A 298 25.16 -5.61 -9.90
C ARG A 298 23.78 -6.08 -10.39
N LYS A 299 23.74 -6.76 -11.55
CA LYS A 299 22.50 -7.16 -12.21
C LYS A 299 22.39 -8.67 -12.46
N GLY A 300 21.16 -9.18 -12.49
CA GLY A 300 20.86 -10.55 -12.93
C GLY A 300 19.50 -10.68 -13.62
N SER A 301 19.34 -11.69 -14.46
CA SER A 301 18.13 -11.88 -15.28
C SER A 301 16.87 -12.19 -14.45
N ILE A 302 17.03 -12.84 -13.30
CA ILE A 302 15.96 -13.12 -12.34
C ILE A 302 16.18 -12.35 -11.03
N VAL A 303 17.38 -12.43 -10.45
CA VAL A 303 17.71 -11.76 -9.19
C VAL A 303 19.04 -11.02 -9.27
N GLY A 304 19.13 -9.81 -8.70
CA GLY A 304 20.37 -9.03 -8.65
C GLY A 304 21.36 -9.56 -7.61
N TYR A 305 20.85 -10.01 -6.45
CA TYR A 305 21.62 -10.73 -5.43
C TYR A 305 20.76 -11.77 -4.70
N ASN A 306 21.29 -12.99 -4.57
CA ASN A 306 20.69 -14.08 -3.81
C ASN A 306 21.52 -14.34 -2.55
N GLY A 307 20.91 -14.22 -1.38
CA GLY A 307 21.55 -14.53 -0.10
C GLY A 307 21.80 -16.02 0.08
N THR A 308 22.80 -16.36 0.91
CA THR A 308 23.12 -17.75 1.24
C THR A 308 21.91 -18.50 1.82
N GLY A 309 21.59 -19.66 1.25
CA GLY A 309 20.42 -20.47 1.62
C GLY A 309 19.09 -20.05 0.98
N CYS A 310 19.03 -18.93 0.27
CA CYS A 310 17.86 -18.52 -0.50
C CYS A 310 17.82 -19.22 -1.86
N ARG A 311 16.61 -19.51 -2.37
CA ARG A 311 16.41 -20.43 -3.50
C ARG A 311 15.72 -19.76 -4.68
N VAL A 312 16.40 -19.76 -5.83
CA VAL A 312 15.81 -19.41 -7.13
C VAL A 312 15.68 -20.71 -7.93
N TYR A 313 14.47 -21.03 -8.36
CA TYR A 313 14.16 -22.28 -9.05
C TYR A 313 13.99 -22.05 -10.56
N LYS A 314 14.71 -22.85 -11.35
CA LYS A 314 14.52 -22.99 -12.81
C LYS A 314 14.12 -24.44 -13.07
N ASP A 315 13.02 -24.66 -13.79
CA ASP A 315 12.53 -25.99 -14.18
C ASP A 315 12.42 -26.96 -12.98
N ASN A 316 11.78 -26.47 -11.91
CA ASN A 316 11.64 -27.09 -10.58
C ASN A 316 12.95 -27.38 -9.79
N LYS A 317 14.13 -27.28 -10.39
CA LYS A 317 15.44 -27.46 -9.74
C LYS A 317 15.98 -26.12 -9.21
N VAL A 318 16.82 -26.14 -8.16
CA VAL A 318 17.51 -24.91 -7.69
C VAL A 318 18.58 -24.52 -8.71
N SER A 319 18.58 -23.26 -9.14
CA SER A 319 19.47 -22.79 -10.21
C SER A 319 20.90 -22.61 -9.72
N LYS A 320 21.81 -23.50 -10.17
CA LYS A 320 23.26 -23.40 -9.90
C LYS A 320 23.92 -22.11 -10.43
N SER A 321 23.30 -21.43 -11.39
CA SER A 321 23.84 -20.19 -12.01
C SER A 321 23.75 -18.94 -11.13
N VAL A 322 23.01 -18.98 -10.01
CA VAL A 322 22.79 -17.82 -9.14
C VAL A 322 23.82 -17.83 -8.01
N LYS A 323 25.00 -17.26 -8.25
CA LYS A 323 26.09 -17.15 -7.25
C LYS A 323 25.58 -16.43 -5.99
N THR A 324 25.48 -17.16 -4.88
CA THR A 324 25.23 -16.58 -3.56
C THR A 324 26.48 -15.89 -3.04
N ARG A 325 26.33 -14.75 -2.36
CA ARG A 325 27.42 -14.14 -1.58
C ARG A 325 27.00 -14.06 -0.11
N LYS A 326 27.96 -14.14 0.82
CA LYS A 326 27.74 -13.71 2.21
C LYS A 326 27.77 -12.18 2.24
N ILE A 327 26.86 -11.57 3.00
CA ILE A 327 26.91 -10.17 3.40
C ILE A 327 26.60 -10.16 4.90
N GLY A 328 27.41 -9.48 5.70
CA GLY A 328 27.11 -9.24 7.10
C GLY A 328 25.94 -8.25 7.20
N TYR A 329 24.82 -8.70 7.77
CA TYR A 329 23.69 -7.81 8.06
C TYR A 329 23.87 -7.23 9.46
N GLY A 330 24.16 -5.93 9.54
CA GLY A 330 24.00 -5.20 10.79
C GLY A 330 22.52 -5.11 11.14
N ASN A 331 22.14 -5.62 12.32
CA ASN A 331 20.77 -5.56 12.84
C ASN A 331 20.25 -4.11 12.83
N ARG A 332 19.35 -3.76 11.91
CA ARG A 332 18.58 -2.52 11.96
C ARG A 332 17.12 -2.80 11.66
N ARG A 333 16.26 -2.36 12.56
CA ARG A 333 14.84 -2.68 12.63
C ARG A 333 14.08 -1.87 11.58
N PHE A 334 13.16 -2.52 10.86
CA PHE A 334 11.95 -1.83 10.42
C PHE A 334 11.00 -1.86 11.61
N ALA A 335 10.72 -0.69 12.16
CA ALA A 335 9.76 -0.41 13.23
C ALA A 335 8.97 0.83 12.80
#